data_AF-H1LXI8-F1
#
_entry.id   AF-H1LXI8-F1
#
_cell.length_a   1.000
_cell.length_b   1.000
_cell.length_c   1.000
_cell.angle_alpha   90.00
_cell.angle_beta   90.00
_cell.angle_gamma   90.00
#
_symmetry.space_group_name_H-M   'P 1'
#
loop_
_entity.id
_entity.type
_entity.pdbx_description
1 polymer ?
#
loop_
_entity_poly.entity_id
_entity_poly.type
_entity_poly.pdbx_seq_one_letter_code
_entity_poly.pdbx_strand_id
1 'polypeptide(L)' 'MLVNITVENFKSFDKKEELSMISSSKIQENKSHRIKIKQTNLLKNAVIYGANASGK' A
#
# COMPACT_ATOMS: atom_id res chain seq x y z
N MET A 1 0.71 -0.76 13.75
CA MET A 1 1.18 -0.34 12.41
C MET A 1 0.35 -1.09 11.38
N LEU A 2 -0.34 -0.37 10.49
CA LEU A 2 -1.07 -0.99 9.37
C LEU A 2 -0.06 -1.43 8.31
N VAL A 3 -0.04 -2.72 7.99
CA VAL A 3 0.89 -3.29 6.98
C VAL A 3 0.16 -3.63 5.69
N ASN A 4 -1.07 -4.11 5.81
CA ASN A 4 -1.89 -4.48 4.68
C ASN A 4 -3.36 -4.24 5.02
N ILE A 5 -4.12 -3.80 4.03
CA ILE A 5 -5.58 -3.74 4.09
C ILE A 5 -6.15 -4.33 2.81
N THR A 6 -7.22 -5.09 2.97
CA THR A 6 -7.97 -5.67 1.86
C THR A 6 -9.43 -5.33 2.07
N VAL A 7 -10.08 -4.85 1.01
CA VAL A 7 -11.49 -4.45 1.02
C VAL A 7 -12.22 -5.11 -0.14
N GLU A 8 -13.47 -5.49 0.07
CA GLU A 8 -14.36 -6.06 -0.93
C GLU A 8 -15.79 -5.70 -0.56
N ASN A 9 -16.62 -5.36 -1.56
CA ASN A 9 -18.00 -4.90 -1.37
C ASN A 9 -18.13 -3.84 -0.26
N PHE A 10 -17.28 -2.80 -0.32
CA PHE A 10 -17.25 -1.74 0.67
C PHE A 10 -17.27 -0.37 -0.01
N LYS A 11 -18.34 0.40 0.25
CA LYS A 11 -18.58 1.73 -0.35
C LYS A 11 -18.50 1.68 -1.87
N SER A 12 -17.40 2.18 -2.44
CA SER A 12 -17.17 2.28 -3.88
C SER A 12 -16.26 1.17 -4.42
N PHE A 13 -15.86 0.22 -3.57
CA PHE A 13 -15.06 -0.95 -3.95
C PHE A 13 -15.97 -2.17 -4.12
N ASP A 14 -16.28 -2.51 -5.38
CA ASP A 14 -17.09 -3.68 -5.74
C ASP A 14 -16.29 -4.98 -5.59
N LYS A 15 -15.08 -5.00 -6.16
CA LYS A 15 -14.17 -6.15 -6.15
C LYS A 15 -13.16 -6.06 -5.02
N LYS A 16 -12.50 -7.19 -4.76
CA LYS A 16 -11.39 -7.28 -3.82
C LYS A 16 -10.21 -6.42 -4.27
N GLU A 17 -9.88 -5.42 -3.46
CA GLU A 17 -8.72 -4.54 -3.65
C GLU A 17 -7.78 -4.62 -2.45
N GLU A 18 -6.48 -4.46 -2.68
CA GLU A 18 -5.43 -4.58 -1.66
C GLU A 18 -4.49 -3.37 -1.68
N LEU A 19 -4.23 -2.80 -0.49
CA LEU A 19 -3.16 -1.83 -0.27
C LEU A 19 -2.14 -2.43 0.70
N SER A 20 -1.00 -2.84 0.15
CA SER A 20 0.11 -3.45 0.91
C SER A 20 1.30 -2.51 1.03
N MET A 21 1.80 -2.37 2.26
CA MET A 21 3.03 -1.63 2.58
C MET A 21 4.28 -2.49 2.47
N ILE A 22 4.15 -3.76 2.06
CA ILE A 22 5.29 -4.65 1.83
C ILE A 22 6.07 -4.15 0.62
N SER A 23 7.37 -3.88 0.80
CA SER A 23 8.19 -3.33 -0.28
C SER A 23 8.35 -4.34 -1.41
N SER A 24 8.22 -3.89 -2.66
CA SER A 24 8.44 -4.73 -3.84
C SER A 24 9.90 -5.23 -3.92
N SER A 25 10.07 -6.52 -4.21
CA SER A 25 11.38 -7.10 -4.54
C SER A 25 11.87 -6.69 -5.94
N LYS A 26 10.96 -6.30 -6.84
CA LYS A 26 11.27 -5.92 -8.23
C LYS A 26 11.65 -4.44 -8.38
N ILE A 27 10.90 -3.54 -7.74
CA ILE A 27 11.08 -2.08 -7.89
C ILE A 27 11.85 -1.54 -6.69
N GLN A 28 13.15 -1.29 -6.83
CA GLN A 28 14.05 -0.91 -5.73
C GLN A 28 14.79 0.43 -5.90
N GLU A 29 14.31 1.30 -6.78
CA GLU A 29 14.98 2.57 -7.11
C GLU A 29 15.21 3.47 -5.89
N ASN A 30 14.24 3.54 -4.97
CA ASN A 30 14.35 4.32 -3.73
C ASN A 30 14.57 3.42 -2.49
N LYS A 31 15.79 2.92 -2.34
CA LYS A 31 16.19 2.08 -1.19
C LYS A 31 16.02 2.80 0.16
N SER A 32 16.19 4.13 0.17
CA SER A 32 16.06 4.94 1.39
C SER A 32 14.63 5.01 1.92
N HIS A 33 13.63 4.73 1.07
CA HIS A 33 12.21 4.73 1.44
C HIS A 33 11.73 3.44 2.13
N ARG A 34 12.65 2.55 2.45
CA ARG A 34 12.34 1.26 3.08
C ARG A 34 12.78 1.26 4.54
N ILE A 35 12.00 0.59 5.38
CA ILE A 35 12.37 0.22 6.74
C ILE A 35 12.31 -1.28 6.88
N LYS A 36 13.28 -1.84 7.59
CA LYS A 36 13.30 -3.27 7.89
C LYS A 36 12.75 -3.47 9.30
N ILE A 37 11.67 -4.23 9.41
CA ILE A 37 11.10 -4.64 10.69
C ILE A 37 11.12 -6.16 10.74
N LYS A 38 11.88 -6.74 11.68
CA LYS A 38 12.21 -8.17 11.70
C LYS A 38 12.80 -8.61 10.35
N GLN A 39 12.17 -9.58 9.69
CA GLN A 39 12.57 -10.08 8.36
C GLN A 39 11.82 -9.41 7.19
N THR A 40 10.96 -8.42 7.45
CA THR A 40 10.11 -7.80 6.43
C THR A 40 10.58 -6.39 6.11
N ASN A 41 10.69 -6.09 4.81
CA ASN A 41 10.93 -4.74 4.34
C ASN A 41 9.59 -4.06 4.04
N LEU A 42 9.37 -2.89 4.64
CA LEU A 42 8.15 -2.10 4.52
C LEU A 42 8.46 -0.73 3.96
N LEU A 43 7.48 -0.13 3.28
CA LEU A 43 7.52 1.27 2.87
C LEU A 43 7.32 2.18 4.09
N LYS A 44 8.06 3.30 4.15
CA LYS A 44 7.94 4.27 5.26
C LYS A 44 6.57 4.95 5.30
N ASN A 45 6.05 5.30 4.14
CA ASN A 45 4.72 5.88 3.95
C ASN A 45 4.22 5.58 2.53
N ALA A 46 2.93 5.80 2.33
CA ALA A 46 2.27 5.79 1.02
C ALA A 46 1.31 6.97 0.96
N VAL A 47 1.14 7.54 -0.23
CA VAL A 47 0.19 8.63 -0.48
C VAL A 47 -0.69 8.22 -1.65
N ILE A 48 -2.00 8.41 -1.50
CA ILE A 48 -3.01 8.03 -2.49
C ILE A 48 -3.56 9.30 -3.13
N TYR A 49 -3.44 9.41 -4.46
CA TYR A 49 -3.85 10.59 -5.25
C TYR A 49 -4.81 10.21 -6.38
N GLY A 50 -5.61 11.19 -6.84
CA GLY A 50 -6.64 11.01 -7.89
C GLY A 50 -7.77 12.04 -7.84
N ALA A 51 -8.74 11.91 -8.74
CA ALA A 51 -9.83 12.88 -8.92
C ALA A 51 -10.92 12.81 -7.84
N ASN A 52 -11.79 13.82 -7.78
CA ASN A 52 -12.95 13.81 -6.88
C ASN A 52 -13.84 12.58 -7.16
N ALA A 53 -14.41 11.99 -6.11
CA ALA A 53 -15.21 10.77 -6.15
C ALA A 53 -14.49 9.49 -6.66
N SER A 54 -13.15 9.50 -6.79
CA SER A 54 -12.40 8.33 -7.28
C SER A 54 -12.15 7.23 -6.24
N GLY A 55 -12.83 7.26 -5.09
CA GLY A 55 -12.66 6.24 -4.04
C GLY A 55 -11.33 6.27 -3.28
N LYS A 56 -10.63 7.43 -3.28
CA LYS A 56 -9.48 7.66 -2.39
C LYS A 56 -9.90 8.04 -0.99
#